data_AF-A0A9X0HP47-F1
#
_entry.id   AF-A0A9X0HP47-F1
#
_cell.length_a   1.000
_cell.length_b   1.000
_cell.length_c   1.000
_cell.angle_alpha   90.00
_cell.angle_beta   90.00
_cell.angle_gamma   90.00
#
_symmetry.space_group_name_H-M   'P 1'
#
loop_
_entity.id
_entity.type
_entity.pdbx_description
1 polymer ?
#
loop_
_entity_poly.entity_id
_entity_poly.type
_entity_poly.pdbx_seq_one_letter_code
_entity_poly.pdbx_strand_id
1 'polypeptide(L)'
;MQKNITRILTGCAFLGLTSCAGSYSPIRPARIATYQSVAAANAPVEFGYKYSALITNGPNKKYVKKERKQGYQVVAVSVKNNTSADINFSRDLELYFGDRPVQAVPSVQAANDLKQGVAIYLLYVLGIGRVGGSTDPMTGQTTGGTLFPWGPVVAVGNMLGASGANKNLRNEFATYDLTNKVIKPGETVHGILPLRETNVAPLRVVLRNSTAATPAAPAAEPQAAPAAAPATSPAPSNSGGQN
;
A
#
# COMPACT_ATOMS: atom_id res chain seq x y z
N MET A 1 -34.20 -23.64 -34.23
CA MET A 1 -32.88 -23.09 -34.63
C MET A 1 -32.34 -21.98 -33.70
N GLN A 2 -33.07 -21.53 -32.67
CA GLN A 2 -32.63 -20.47 -31.73
C GLN A 2 -31.77 -20.97 -30.54
N LYS A 3 -31.78 -22.27 -30.20
CA LYS A 3 -31.12 -22.79 -28.99
C LYS A 3 -29.57 -22.93 -29.07
N ASN A 4 -28.99 -22.85 -30.26
CA ASN A 4 -27.54 -23.05 -30.46
C ASN A 4 -26.74 -21.75 -30.43
N ILE A 5 -27.38 -20.60 -30.72
CA ILE A 5 -26.74 -19.28 -30.72
C ILE A 5 -26.44 -18.83 -29.28
N THR A 6 -27.32 -19.16 -28.32
CA THR A 6 -27.14 -18.82 -26.90
C THR A 6 -25.90 -19.48 -26.29
N ARG A 7 -25.51 -20.69 -26.72
CA ARG A 7 -24.35 -21.41 -26.17
C ARG A 7 -23.00 -20.90 -26.68
N ILE A 8 -22.95 -20.33 -27.88
CA ILE A 8 -21.72 -19.78 -28.46
C ILE A 8 -21.38 -18.40 -27.86
N LEU A 9 -22.39 -17.57 -27.58
CA LEU A 9 -22.22 -16.29 -26.87
C LEU A 9 -21.73 -16.48 -25.42
N THR A 10 -22.08 -17.58 -24.76
CA THR A 10 -21.57 -17.90 -23.41
C THR A 10 -20.13 -18.44 -23.43
N GLY A 11 -19.66 -19.05 -24.52
CA GLY A 11 -18.30 -19.59 -24.64
C GLY A 11 -17.21 -18.51 -24.85
N CYS A 12 -17.48 -17.49 -25.67
CA CYS A 12 -16.54 -16.39 -25.90
C CYS A 12 -16.33 -15.48 -24.67
N ALA A 13 -17.29 -15.47 -23.73
CA ALA A 13 -17.17 -14.72 -22.49
C ALA A 13 -16.14 -15.33 -21.51
N PHE A 14 -15.89 -16.65 -21.56
CA PHE A 14 -14.95 -17.33 -20.66
C PHE A 14 -13.48 -17.21 -21.10
N LEU A 15 -13.21 -17.06 -22.41
CA LEU A 15 -11.85 -16.84 -22.93
C LEU A 15 -11.38 -15.38 -22.81
N GLY A 16 -12.30 -14.43 -22.55
CA GLY A 16 -11.96 -13.03 -22.26
C GLY A 16 -11.39 -12.79 -20.86
N LEU A 17 -11.45 -13.78 -19.96
CA LEU A 17 -11.01 -13.64 -18.57
C LEU A 17 -9.50 -13.87 -18.37
N THR A 18 -8.78 -14.33 -19.40
CA THR A 18 -7.31 -14.26 -19.43
C THR A 18 -6.87 -12.94 -20.04
N SER A 19 -7.30 -11.81 -19.44
CA SER A 19 -6.94 -10.48 -19.92
C SER A 19 -5.41 -10.33 -19.96
N CYS A 20 -4.90 -10.03 -21.15
CA CYS A 20 -3.46 -9.94 -21.37
C CYS A 20 -2.83 -8.76 -20.62
N ALA A 21 -3.57 -7.71 -20.28
CA ALA A 21 -3.21 -6.68 -19.32
C ALA A 21 -3.77 -6.99 -17.92
N GLY A 22 -2.94 -6.82 -16.88
CA GLY A 22 -3.41 -6.93 -15.49
C GLY A 22 -3.92 -5.59 -14.97
N SER A 23 -4.93 -5.61 -14.12
CA SER A 23 -5.34 -4.42 -13.35
C SER A 23 -4.39 -4.17 -12.18
N TYR A 24 -4.46 -2.95 -11.62
CA TYR A 24 -3.78 -2.59 -10.39
C TYR A 24 -4.81 -2.34 -9.28
N SER A 25 -4.67 -3.06 -8.16
CA SER A 25 -5.43 -2.88 -6.93
C SER A 25 -4.59 -2.06 -5.94
N PRO A 26 -5.03 -0.86 -5.53
CA PRO A 26 -4.23 0.00 -4.65
C PRO A 26 -3.92 -0.62 -3.27
N ILE A 27 -2.69 -0.42 -2.79
CA ILE A 27 -2.20 -0.93 -1.48
C ILE A 27 -2.91 -0.24 -0.31
N ARG A 28 -3.18 1.06 -0.42
CA ARG A 28 -3.81 1.92 0.60
C ARG A 28 -3.25 1.68 2.01
N PRO A 29 -1.98 2.05 2.27
CA PRO A 29 -1.33 1.80 3.57
C PRO A 29 -2.16 2.23 4.78
N ALA A 30 -2.84 3.38 4.71
CA ALA A 30 -3.69 3.89 5.78
C ALA A 30 -4.92 3.02 6.12
N ARG A 31 -5.28 2.03 5.27
CA ARG A 31 -6.42 1.11 5.51
C ARG A 31 -5.98 -0.28 5.98
N ILE A 32 -4.69 -0.51 6.15
CA ILE A 32 -4.18 -1.80 6.63
C ILE A 32 -4.45 -1.90 8.13
N ALA A 33 -5.23 -2.90 8.53
CA ALA A 33 -5.69 -3.06 9.92
C ALA A 33 -4.56 -3.44 10.90
N THR A 34 -3.52 -4.13 10.43
CA THR A 34 -2.48 -4.67 11.31
C THR A 34 -1.11 -4.54 10.65
N TYR A 35 -0.19 -3.94 11.40
CA TYR A 35 1.23 -3.81 11.10
C TYR A 35 2.04 -4.62 12.11
N GLN A 36 3.12 -5.24 11.64
CA GLN A 36 4.13 -5.85 12.51
C GLN A 36 4.99 -4.73 13.11
N SER A 37 5.28 -4.77 14.40
CA SER A 37 6.15 -3.81 15.08
C SER A 37 7.18 -4.54 15.92
N VAL A 38 8.40 -4.02 15.93
CA VAL A 38 9.51 -4.47 16.79
C VAL A 38 9.90 -3.38 17.80
N ALA A 39 9.23 -2.23 17.76
CA ALA A 39 9.50 -1.13 18.67
C ALA A 39 8.96 -1.45 20.06
N ALA A 40 9.71 -1.09 21.10
CA ALA A 40 9.24 -1.14 22.48
C ALA A 40 8.03 -0.21 22.65
N ALA A 41 7.14 -0.55 23.59
CA ALA A 41 6.05 0.34 23.98
C ALA A 41 6.62 1.71 24.41
N ASN A 42 6.01 2.79 23.93
CA ASN A 42 6.42 4.18 24.18
C ASN A 42 7.80 4.58 23.61
N ALA A 43 8.27 3.89 22.56
CA ALA A 43 9.44 4.36 21.83
C ALA A 43 9.22 5.79 21.27
N PRO A 44 10.26 6.64 21.20
CA PRO A 44 10.18 7.98 20.59
C PRO A 44 9.60 7.97 19.18
N VAL A 45 9.84 6.89 18.43
CA VAL A 45 9.22 6.62 17.14
C VAL A 45 8.66 5.20 17.17
N GLU A 46 7.35 5.09 16.98
CA GLU A 46 6.70 3.80 16.74
C GLU A 46 6.73 3.49 15.24
N PHE A 47 7.18 2.29 14.90
CA PHE A 47 7.31 1.86 13.51
C PHE A 47 6.65 0.51 13.30
N GLY A 48 5.71 0.49 12.36
CA GLY A 48 5.02 -0.69 11.91
C GLY A 48 5.30 -0.96 10.44
N TYR A 49 5.39 -2.23 10.05
CA TYR A 49 5.57 -2.63 8.66
C TYR A 49 4.70 -3.84 8.30
N LYS A 50 4.41 -3.98 7.01
CA LYS A 50 3.73 -5.14 6.44
C LYS A 50 4.37 -5.50 5.11
N TYR A 51 4.94 -6.69 5.06
CA TYR A 51 5.50 -7.27 3.85
C TYR A 51 4.42 -7.61 2.81
N SER A 52 4.88 -7.80 1.58
CA SER A 52 4.04 -8.20 0.45
C SER A 52 2.87 -7.22 0.27
N ALA A 53 3.16 -5.92 0.38
CA ALA A 53 2.14 -4.87 0.36
C ALA A 53 1.27 -4.94 -0.90
N LEU A 54 1.88 -5.28 -2.05
CA LEU A 54 1.21 -5.43 -3.34
C LEU A 54 0.07 -6.47 -3.32
N ILE A 55 0.06 -7.48 -2.46
CA ILE A 55 -1.04 -8.46 -2.42
C ILE A 55 -2.10 -8.17 -1.34
N THR A 56 -1.97 -7.06 -0.62
CA THR A 56 -2.80 -6.81 0.58
C THR A 56 -4.28 -6.59 0.25
N ASN A 57 -4.59 -5.83 -0.81
CA ASN A 57 -5.97 -5.47 -1.18
C ASN A 57 -6.43 -6.07 -2.52
N GLY A 58 -5.63 -6.96 -3.10
CA GLY A 58 -5.90 -7.55 -4.41
C GLY A 58 -4.69 -8.31 -4.93
N PRO A 59 -4.85 -9.10 -6.00
CA PRO A 59 -3.84 -10.09 -6.35
C PRO A 59 -2.60 -9.49 -7.02
N ASN A 60 -2.70 -8.32 -7.67
CA ASN A 60 -1.60 -7.58 -8.33
C ASN A 60 -0.54 -8.46 -9.03
N LYS A 61 -0.95 -9.59 -9.63
CA LYS A 61 -0.06 -10.73 -9.94
C LYS A 61 1.14 -10.35 -10.80
N LYS A 62 0.91 -9.46 -11.77
CA LYS A 62 1.96 -9.00 -12.70
C LYS A 62 2.99 -8.11 -11.99
N TYR A 63 2.55 -7.24 -11.09
CA TYR A 63 3.43 -6.38 -10.30
C TYR A 63 4.24 -7.21 -9.30
N VAL A 64 3.64 -8.21 -8.65
CA VAL A 64 4.35 -9.16 -7.77
C VAL A 64 5.36 -10.01 -8.54
N LYS A 65 5.04 -10.42 -9.77
CA LYS A 65 6.00 -11.10 -10.65
C LYS A 65 7.18 -10.18 -10.98
N LYS A 66 6.92 -8.90 -11.24
CA LYS A 66 7.96 -7.89 -11.49
C LYS A 66 8.79 -7.58 -10.25
N GLU A 67 8.16 -7.47 -9.09
CA GLU A 67 8.80 -7.29 -7.79
C GLU A 67 9.88 -8.36 -7.58
N ARG A 68 9.49 -9.64 -7.67
CA ARG A 68 10.45 -10.75 -7.56
C ARG A 68 11.51 -10.75 -8.66
N LYS A 69 11.12 -10.52 -9.92
CA LYS A 69 12.07 -10.52 -11.06
C LYS A 69 13.12 -9.40 -10.93
N GLN A 70 12.74 -8.27 -10.34
CA GLN A 70 13.60 -7.09 -10.20
C GLN A 70 14.29 -7.03 -8.82
N GLY A 71 14.11 -8.03 -7.96
CA GLY A 71 14.72 -8.05 -6.62
C GLY A 71 14.22 -6.92 -5.71
N TYR A 72 12.91 -6.61 -5.80
CA TYR A 72 12.26 -5.69 -4.88
C TYR A 72 11.50 -6.44 -3.79
N GLN A 73 11.31 -5.76 -2.67
CA GLN A 73 10.32 -6.07 -1.66
C GLN A 73 9.56 -4.79 -1.32
N VAL A 74 8.29 -4.73 -1.72
CA VAL A 74 7.41 -3.59 -1.46
C VAL A 74 6.73 -3.79 -0.11
N VAL A 75 6.98 -2.85 0.78
CA VAL A 75 6.53 -2.88 2.18
C VAL A 75 5.60 -1.70 2.42
N ALA A 76 4.48 -1.94 3.07
CA ALA A 76 3.65 -0.86 3.61
C ALA A 76 4.14 -0.57 5.02
N VAL A 77 4.23 0.71 5.40
CA VAL A 77 4.69 1.09 6.73
C VAL A 77 3.74 2.09 7.39
N SER A 78 3.79 2.11 8.72
CA SER A 78 3.21 3.14 9.57
C SER A 78 4.30 3.69 10.49
N VAL A 79 4.42 5.01 10.56
CA VAL A 79 5.41 5.69 11.39
C VAL A 79 4.68 6.71 12.23
N LYS A 80 4.81 6.62 13.55
CA LYS A 80 4.24 7.58 14.49
C LYS A 80 5.35 8.27 15.27
N ASN A 81 5.28 9.60 15.28
CA ASN A 81 6.22 10.43 16.01
C ASN A 81 5.67 10.69 17.41
N ASN A 82 6.32 10.16 18.45
CA ASN A 82 5.97 10.40 19.85
C ASN A 82 6.91 11.43 20.51
N THR A 83 7.80 12.07 19.75
CA THR A 83 8.66 13.14 20.24
C THR A 83 7.92 14.47 20.25
N SER A 84 8.51 15.47 20.93
CA SER A 84 8.02 16.85 20.91
C SER A 84 8.50 17.67 19.71
N ALA A 85 9.26 17.07 18.79
CA ALA A 85 9.85 17.76 17.64
C ALA A 85 9.38 17.17 16.31
N ASP A 86 9.44 17.96 15.24
CA ASP A 86 9.22 17.47 13.88
C ASP A 86 10.34 16.50 13.47
N ILE A 87 9.95 15.36 12.90
CA ILE A 87 10.88 14.34 12.40
C ILE A 87 10.76 14.28 10.88
N ASN A 88 11.88 14.37 10.17
CA ASN A 88 11.94 14.06 8.76
C ASN A 88 12.37 12.61 8.55
N PHE A 89 11.57 11.81 7.84
CA PHE A 89 11.81 10.38 7.67
C PHE A 89 13.18 10.05 7.04
N SER A 90 13.65 10.83 6.06
CA SER A 90 14.91 10.54 5.35
C SER A 90 16.14 11.08 6.07
N ARG A 91 15.98 12.24 6.71
CA ARG A 91 17.09 12.93 7.38
C ARG A 91 17.33 12.34 8.77
N ASP A 92 16.27 12.21 9.56
CA ASP A 92 16.35 11.98 11.00
C ASP A 92 16.18 10.50 11.38
N LEU A 93 15.64 9.68 10.49
CA LEU A 93 15.48 8.24 10.71
C LEU A 93 16.43 7.41 9.83
N GLU A 94 16.88 6.30 10.39
CA GLU A 94 17.64 5.28 9.69
C GLU A 94 16.87 3.96 9.72
N LEU A 95 16.65 3.38 8.54
CA LEU A 95 15.95 2.11 8.38
C LEU A 95 16.94 0.95 8.44
N TYR A 96 16.59 -0.07 9.21
CA TYR A 96 17.36 -1.31 9.36
C TYR A 96 16.55 -2.50 8.88
N PHE A 97 17.22 -3.41 8.18
CA PHE A 97 16.69 -4.71 7.77
C PHE A 97 17.51 -5.79 8.49
N GLY A 98 16.95 -6.36 9.56
CA GLY A 98 17.73 -7.09 10.56
C GLY A 98 18.72 -6.15 11.25
N ASP A 99 20.01 -6.51 11.18
CA ASP A 99 21.09 -5.76 11.85
C ASP A 99 21.83 -4.77 10.95
N ARG A 100 21.47 -4.70 9.66
CA ARG A 100 22.13 -3.79 8.71
C ARG A 100 21.26 -2.60 8.35
N PRO A 101 21.85 -1.41 8.20
CA PRO A 101 21.15 -0.26 7.65
C PRO A 101 20.81 -0.53 6.18
N VAL A 102 19.63 -0.09 5.76
CA VAL A 102 19.15 -0.19 4.38
C VAL A 102 18.54 1.13 3.95
N GLN A 103 18.68 1.46 2.67
CA GLN A 103 18.02 2.62 2.08
C GLN A 103 16.83 2.15 1.24
N ALA A 104 15.70 2.83 1.41
CA ALA A 104 14.56 2.63 0.53
C ALA A 104 14.88 3.16 -0.87
N VAL A 105 14.42 2.45 -1.89
CA VAL A 105 14.50 2.93 -3.27
C VAL A 105 13.45 4.03 -3.46
N PRO A 106 13.78 5.12 -4.16
CA PRO A 106 12.80 6.16 -4.49
C PRO A 106 11.54 5.57 -5.11
N SER A 107 10.37 5.96 -4.58
CA SER A 107 9.10 5.30 -4.90
C SER A 107 8.76 5.38 -6.39
N VAL A 108 9.08 6.52 -7.01
CA VAL A 108 8.90 6.77 -8.44
C VAL A 108 9.78 5.84 -9.31
N GLN A 109 11.01 5.55 -8.87
CA GLN A 109 11.91 4.63 -9.57
C GLN A 109 11.40 3.19 -9.45
N ALA A 110 11.01 2.77 -8.25
CA ALA A 110 10.43 1.44 -8.05
C ALA A 110 9.17 1.23 -8.90
N ALA A 111 8.26 2.21 -8.95
CA ALA A 111 7.08 2.12 -9.80
C ALA A 111 7.42 1.97 -11.30
N ASN A 112 8.50 2.62 -11.76
CA ASN A 112 8.98 2.49 -13.14
C ASN A 112 9.54 1.10 -13.45
N ASP A 113 10.27 0.50 -12.51
CA ASP A 113 10.85 -0.84 -12.66
C ASP A 113 9.78 -1.95 -12.59
N LEU A 114 8.74 -1.71 -11.79
CA LEU A 114 7.63 -2.64 -11.56
C LEU A 114 6.53 -2.58 -12.62
N LYS A 115 6.54 -1.58 -13.51
CA LYS A 115 5.48 -1.36 -14.51
C LYS A 115 5.31 -2.55 -15.47
N GLN A 116 4.08 -2.72 -15.94
CA GLN A 116 3.77 -3.69 -17.00
C GLN A 116 4.33 -3.20 -18.35
N GLY A 117 4.88 -4.11 -19.14
CA GLY A 117 5.27 -3.81 -20.52
C GLY A 117 4.05 -3.56 -21.38
N VAL A 118 3.94 -2.36 -21.94
CA VAL A 118 2.80 -1.94 -22.80
C VAL A 118 3.08 -2.29 -24.26
N ALA A 119 4.32 -2.11 -24.71
CA ALA A 119 4.71 -2.29 -26.12
C ALA A 119 4.49 -3.73 -26.62
N ILE A 120 4.55 -4.74 -25.75
CA ILE A 120 4.33 -6.14 -26.14
C ILE A 120 2.93 -6.38 -26.72
N TYR A 121 1.94 -5.56 -26.35
CA TYR A 121 0.58 -5.67 -26.88
C TYR A 121 0.47 -5.19 -28.34
N LEU A 122 1.48 -4.50 -28.88
CA LEU A 122 1.53 -4.18 -30.32
C LEU A 122 1.64 -5.43 -31.18
N LEU A 123 2.16 -6.54 -30.65
CA LEU A 123 2.16 -7.81 -31.38
C LEU A 123 0.74 -8.30 -31.71
N TYR A 124 -0.27 -7.89 -30.92
CA TYR A 124 -1.66 -8.20 -31.26
C TYR A 124 -2.15 -7.50 -32.52
N VAL A 125 -1.53 -6.41 -32.97
CA VAL A 125 -1.92 -5.70 -34.21
C VAL A 125 -1.89 -6.62 -35.43
N LEU A 126 -1.01 -7.64 -35.43
CA LEU A 126 -0.89 -8.62 -36.51
C LEU A 126 -2.04 -9.64 -36.53
N GLY A 127 -2.94 -9.62 -35.54
CA GLY A 127 -4.08 -10.52 -35.44
C GLY A 127 -5.12 -10.27 -36.54
N ILE A 128 -5.19 -11.18 -37.51
CA ILE A 128 -6.23 -11.24 -38.53
C ILE A 128 -6.97 -12.57 -38.37
N GLY A 129 -8.29 -12.53 -38.34
CA GLY A 129 -9.13 -13.71 -38.22
C GLY A 129 -10.21 -13.72 -39.29
N ARG A 130 -10.66 -14.91 -39.70
CA ARG A 130 -11.80 -15.04 -40.61
C ARG A 130 -13.09 -15.08 -39.79
N VAL A 131 -14.05 -14.22 -40.11
CA VAL A 131 -15.37 -14.16 -39.46
C VAL A 131 -16.42 -14.62 -40.47
N GLY A 132 -17.24 -15.60 -40.06
CA GLY A 132 -18.20 -16.26 -40.94
C GLY A 132 -17.55 -17.29 -41.87
N GLY A 133 -18.32 -17.77 -42.85
CA GLY A 133 -17.96 -18.90 -43.72
C GLY A 133 -18.53 -20.22 -43.21
N SER A 134 -18.57 -21.21 -44.10
CA SER A 134 -18.99 -22.57 -43.77
C SER A 134 -17.78 -23.49 -43.88
N THR A 135 -17.51 -24.25 -42.83
CA THR A 135 -16.47 -25.28 -42.83
C THR A 135 -17.12 -26.61 -43.18
N ASP A 136 -16.65 -27.23 -44.25
CA ASP A 136 -17.03 -28.59 -44.61
C ASP A 136 -16.45 -29.57 -43.57
N PRO A 137 -17.29 -30.30 -42.82
CA PRO A 137 -16.84 -31.20 -41.77
C PRO A 137 -16.12 -32.45 -42.30
N MET A 138 -16.24 -32.78 -43.60
CA MET A 138 -15.60 -33.94 -44.21
C MET A 138 -14.22 -33.62 -44.78
N THR A 139 -14.01 -32.40 -45.29
CA THR A 139 -12.76 -31.99 -45.94
C THR A 139 -11.95 -30.96 -45.13
N GLY A 140 -12.56 -30.35 -44.11
CA GLY A 140 -11.98 -29.24 -43.35
C GLY A 140 -11.86 -27.94 -44.13
N GLN A 141 -12.30 -27.91 -45.40
CA GLN A 141 -12.24 -26.72 -46.23
C GLN A 141 -13.26 -25.69 -45.75
N THR A 142 -12.84 -24.43 -45.63
CA THR A 142 -13.70 -23.33 -45.22
C THR A 142 -13.98 -22.42 -46.41
N THR A 143 -15.24 -22.39 -46.84
CA THR A 143 -15.70 -21.62 -48.00
C THR A 143 -16.43 -20.35 -47.54
N GLY A 144 -16.10 -19.21 -48.14
CA GLY A 144 -16.62 -17.90 -47.75
C GLY A 144 -15.98 -17.32 -46.48
N GLY A 145 -16.58 -16.24 -45.97
CA GLY A 145 -16.14 -15.50 -44.78
C GLY A 145 -15.28 -14.26 -45.10
N THR A 146 -15.27 -13.30 -44.18
CA THR A 146 -14.54 -12.03 -44.32
C THR A 146 -13.32 -12.04 -43.41
N LEU A 147 -12.16 -11.61 -43.92
CA LEU A 147 -10.98 -11.38 -43.08
C LEU A 147 -11.20 -10.09 -42.28
N PHE A 148 -11.17 -10.22 -40.95
CA PHE A 148 -11.35 -9.12 -40.02
C PHE A 148 -10.07 -8.93 -39.18
N PRO A 149 -9.45 -7.73 -39.23
CA PRO A 149 -8.30 -7.41 -38.41
C PRO A 149 -8.77 -7.08 -36.99
N TRP A 150 -9.03 -8.11 -36.17
CA TRP A 150 -9.40 -7.95 -34.76
C TRP A 150 -8.23 -7.50 -33.89
N GLY A 151 -7.02 -7.76 -34.35
CA GLY A 151 -5.76 -7.51 -33.66
C GLY A 151 -5.58 -6.09 -33.12
N PRO A 152 -5.74 -5.04 -33.96
CA PRO A 152 -5.65 -3.64 -33.53
C PRO A 152 -6.59 -3.30 -32.37
N VAL A 153 -7.83 -3.80 -32.37
CA VAL A 153 -8.80 -3.54 -31.31
C VAL A 153 -8.32 -4.12 -29.98
N VAL A 154 -7.83 -5.36 -30.00
CA VAL A 154 -7.29 -6.05 -28.81
C VAL A 154 -6.00 -5.37 -28.33
N ALA A 155 -5.12 -4.96 -29.23
CA ALA A 155 -3.90 -4.24 -28.91
C ALA A 155 -4.21 -2.94 -28.16
N VAL A 156 -5.08 -2.10 -28.71
CA VAL A 156 -5.50 -0.82 -28.09
C VAL A 156 -6.09 -1.05 -26.71
N GLY A 157 -7.02 -2.00 -26.56
CA GLY A 157 -7.65 -2.31 -25.27
C GLY A 157 -6.64 -2.70 -24.18
N ASN A 158 -5.70 -3.59 -24.50
CA ASN A 158 -4.66 -4.01 -23.54
C ASN A 158 -3.67 -2.89 -23.22
N MET A 159 -3.28 -2.08 -24.21
CA MET A 159 -2.37 -0.96 -24.00
C MET A 159 -2.95 0.08 -23.06
N LEU A 160 -4.23 0.46 -23.26
CA LEU A 160 -4.92 1.40 -22.39
C LEU A 160 -5.06 0.85 -20.97
N GLY A 161 -5.48 -0.41 -20.83
CA GLY A 161 -5.60 -1.07 -19.52
C GLY A 161 -4.28 -1.11 -18.74
N ALA A 162 -3.20 -1.56 -19.39
CA ALA A 162 -1.88 -1.61 -18.75
C ALA A 162 -1.31 -0.23 -18.45
N SER A 163 -1.52 0.75 -19.33
CA SER A 163 -1.08 2.14 -19.10
C SER A 163 -1.80 2.78 -17.93
N GLY A 164 -3.13 2.60 -17.84
CA GLY A 164 -3.92 3.06 -16.71
C GLY A 164 -3.49 2.41 -15.39
N ALA A 165 -3.29 1.09 -15.38
CA ALA A 165 -2.82 0.36 -14.20
C ALA A 165 -1.42 0.83 -13.76
N ASN A 166 -0.50 1.05 -14.70
CA ASN A 166 0.85 1.59 -14.43
C ASN A 166 0.80 3.02 -13.86
N LYS A 167 -0.09 3.87 -14.38
CA LYS A 167 -0.29 5.23 -13.86
C LYS A 167 -0.81 5.18 -12.42
N ASN A 168 -1.76 4.30 -12.12
CA ASN A 168 -2.30 4.14 -10.78
C ASN A 168 -1.23 3.65 -9.78
N LEU A 169 -0.41 2.66 -10.15
CA LEU A 169 0.73 2.22 -9.35
C LEU A 169 1.67 3.39 -9.04
N ARG A 170 2.10 4.11 -10.08
CA ARG A 170 3.03 5.23 -9.95
C ARG A 170 2.48 6.33 -9.07
N ASN A 171 1.21 6.70 -9.25
CA ASN A 171 0.55 7.72 -8.45
C ASN A 171 0.52 7.31 -6.98
N GLU A 172 0.12 6.07 -6.68
CA GLU A 172 0.06 5.61 -5.29
C GLU A 172 1.46 5.57 -4.64
N PHE A 173 2.47 5.07 -5.34
CA PHE A 173 3.86 5.06 -4.85
C PHE A 173 4.36 6.49 -4.58
N ALA A 174 4.05 7.45 -5.45
CA ALA A 174 4.43 8.84 -5.24
C ALA A 174 3.66 9.51 -4.08
N THR A 175 2.36 9.22 -3.94
CA THR A 175 1.51 9.77 -2.87
C THR A 175 1.94 9.28 -1.49
N TYR A 176 2.35 8.02 -1.38
CA TYR A 176 2.78 7.40 -0.13
C TYR A 176 4.31 7.30 0.00
N ASP A 177 5.05 8.12 -0.75
CA ASP A 177 6.49 8.26 -0.58
C ASP A 177 6.77 8.97 0.74
N LEU A 178 7.54 8.33 1.62
CA LEU A 178 7.98 8.96 2.86
C LEU A 178 9.26 9.76 2.69
N THR A 179 9.89 9.71 1.51
CA THR A 179 11.11 10.46 1.24
C THR A 179 10.88 11.95 1.48
N ASN A 180 11.67 12.55 2.36
CA ASN A 180 11.54 13.94 2.81
C ASN A 180 10.22 14.31 3.50
N LYS A 181 9.40 13.33 3.90
CA LYS A 181 8.16 13.62 4.63
C LYS A 181 8.48 14.04 6.06
N VAL A 182 7.97 15.22 6.44
CA VAL A 182 7.99 15.71 7.82
C VAL A 182 6.79 15.11 8.55
N ILE A 183 7.05 14.58 9.74
CA ILE A 183 6.10 13.92 10.64
C ILE A 183 6.03 14.76 11.89
N LYS A 184 4.88 15.39 12.14
CA LYS A 184 4.70 16.28 13.30
C LYS A 184 4.60 15.48 14.61
N PRO A 185 4.85 16.10 15.78
CA PRO A 185 4.56 15.50 17.08
C PRO A 185 3.15 14.91 17.16
N GLY A 186 3.06 13.65 17.57
CA GLY A 186 1.81 12.88 17.67
C GLY A 186 1.24 12.38 16.33
N GLU A 187 1.78 12.80 15.19
CA GLU A 187 1.29 12.40 13.87
C GLU A 187 1.67 10.94 13.57
N THR A 188 0.72 10.19 13.01
CA THR A 188 0.98 8.90 12.37
C THR A 188 0.87 9.06 10.86
N VAL A 189 1.94 8.71 10.15
CA VAL A 189 1.99 8.69 8.69
C VAL A 189 2.08 7.27 8.18
N HIS A 190 1.45 7.02 7.03
CA HIS A 190 1.55 5.74 6.35
C HIS A 190 2.29 5.90 5.03
N GLY A 191 3.04 4.88 4.64
CA GLY A 191 3.92 4.94 3.48
C GLY A 191 4.05 3.62 2.75
N ILE A 192 4.64 3.70 1.56
CA ILE A 192 5.11 2.55 0.77
C ILE A 192 6.63 2.66 0.67
N LEU A 193 7.34 1.63 1.12
CA LEU A 193 8.79 1.53 1.02
C LEU A 193 9.17 0.36 0.10
N PRO A 194 9.70 0.65 -1.09
CA PRO A 194 10.33 -0.36 -1.92
C PRO A 194 11.77 -0.58 -1.45
N LEU A 195 12.13 -1.81 -1.11
CA LEU A 195 13.48 -2.21 -0.69
C LEU A 195 14.13 -3.09 -1.76
N ARG A 196 15.45 -3.00 -1.96
CA ARG A 196 16.20 -3.93 -2.83
C ARG A 196 16.60 -5.18 -2.06
N GLU A 197 15.59 -5.90 -1.59
CA GLU A 197 15.76 -7.07 -0.76
C GLU A 197 14.96 -8.25 -1.29
N THR A 198 15.53 -9.44 -1.21
CA THR A 198 14.88 -10.69 -1.65
C THR A 198 14.57 -11.64 -0.50
N ASN A 199 15.11 -11.37 0.68
CA ASN A 199 14.93 -12.17 1.90
C ASN A 199 13.88 -11.55 2.83
N VAL A 200 13.66 -12.17 3.98
CA VAL A 200 12.80 -11.64 5.05
C VAL A 200 13.65 -11.47 6.31
N ALA A 201 13.63 -10.28 6.89
CA ALA A 201 14.22 -9.97 8.19
C ALA A 201 13.35 -8.93 8.89
N PRO A 202 13.43 -8.75 10.22
CA PRO A 202 12.67 -7.70 10.88
C PRO A 202 13.08 -6.29 10.39
N LEU A 203 12.09 -5.43 10.10
CA LEU A 203 12.35 -4.02 9.82
C LEU A 203 12.19 -3.19 11.09
N ARG A 204 13.13 -2.26 11.30
CA ARG A 204 13.06 -1.27 12.39
C ARG A 204 13.63 0.06 11.94
N VAL A 205 13.25 1.13 12.62
CA VAL A 205 13.84 2.46 12.44
C VAL A 205 14.52 2.92 13.70
N VAL A 206 15.58 3.70 13.54
CA VAL A 206 16.33 4.32 14.64
C VAL A 206 16.45 5.82 14.35
N LEU A 207 16.29 6.64 15.38
CA LEU A 207 16.58 8.08 15.30
C LEU A 207 18.10 8.28 15.20
N ARG A 208 18.57 8.99 14.16
CA ARG A 208 19.99 9.29 13.97
C ARG A 208 20.53 10.28 15.00
N ASN A 209 19.72 11.26 15.39
CA ASN A 209 20.09 12.30 16.34
C ASN A 209 19.21 12.22 17.60
N SER A 210 19.70 11.52 18.63
CA SER A 210 19.00 11.32 19.90
C SER A 210 18.80 12.59 20.74
N THR A 211 19.36 13.74 20.36
CA THR A 211 19.18 15.02 21.06
C THR A 211 17.79 15.62 20.94
N ALA A 212 16.97 15.17 19.97
CA ALA A 212 15.55 15.54 19.85
C ALA A 212 14.61 14.58 20.62
N ALA A 213 15.15 13.54 21.26
CA ALA A 213 14.39 12.45 21.85
C ALA A 213 13.96 12.72 23.30
N THR A 214 13.51 13.93 23.62
CA THR A 214 12.71 14.12 24.85
C THR A 214 11.33 13.54 24.56
N PRO A 215 10.91 12.43 25.20
CA PRO A 215 9.56 11.92 25.04
C PRO A 215 8.58 13.02 25.45
N ALA A 216 7.50 13.21 24.69
CA ALA A 216 6.46 14.16 25.10
C ALA A 216 6.03 13.79 26.53
N ALA A 217 6.16 14.72 27.47
CA ALA A 217 5.76 14.50 28.84
C ALA A 217 4.30 14.02 28.84
N PRO A 218 3.96 12.95 29.60
CA PRO A 218 2.58 12.52 29.72
C PRO A 218 1.74 13.73 30.13
N ALA A 219 0.63 13.96 29.43
CA ALA A 219 -0.25 15.09 29.70
C ALA A 219 -0.61 15.06 31.17
N ALA A 220 -0.19 16.10 31.91
CA ALA A 220 -0.44 16.19 33.34
C ALA A 220 -1.95 16.05 33.57
N GLU A 221 -2.34 15.02 34.31
CA GLU A 221 -3.71 14.90 34.80
C GLU A 221 -4.09 16.21 35.50
N PRO A 222 -5.32 16.73 35.31
CA PRO A 222 -5.77 17.91 36.02
C PRO A 222 -5.66 17.64 37.52
N GLN A 223 -4.70 18.30 38.18
CA GLN A 223 -4.59 18.24 39.64
C GLN A 223 -5.93 18.71 40.21
N ALA A 224 -6.63 17.78 40.85
CA ALA A 224 -7.85 18.09 41.59
C ALA A 224 -7.55 19.21 42.59
N ALA A 225 -8.36 20.26 42.54
CA ALA A 225 -8.26 21.41 43.43
C ALA A 225 -8.19 20.93 44.89
N PRO A 226 -7.35 21.55 45.74
CA PRO A 226 -7.25 21.17 47.14
C PRO A 226 -8.60 21.35 47.82
N ALA A 227 -9.09 20.25 48.42
CA ALA A 227 -10.29 20.26 49.23
C ALA A 227 -10.14 21.29 50.36
N ALA A 228 -11.12 22.19 50.46
CA ALA A 228 -11.20 23.20 51.50
C ALA A 228 -11.14 22.55 52.89
N ALA A 229 -10.31 23.12 53.76
CA ALA A 229 -10.13 22.67 55.13
C ALA A 229 -11.46 22.71 55.91
N PRO A 230 -11.72 21.73 56.81
CA PRO A 230 -12.91 21.74 57.65
C PRO A 230 -12.82 22.88 58.68
N ALA A 231 -13.88 23.69 58.74
CA ALA A 231 -14.05 24.75 59.71
C ALA A 231 -14.08 24.17 61.14
N THR A 232 -13.20 24.67 61.99
CA THR A 232 -13.16 24.37 63.42
C THR A 232 -14.42 24.90 64.11
N SER A 233 -15.18 24.02 64.74
CA SER A 233 -16.29 24.38 65.63
C SER A 233 -15.79 25.13 66.87
N PRO A 234 -16.45 26.21 67.32
CA PRO A 234 -16.12 26.86 68.57
C PRO A 234 -16.63 26.05 69.78
N ALA A 235 -15.81 26.05 70.83
CA ALA A 235 -16.05 25.40 72.12
C ALA A 235 -17.24 26.03 72.88
N PRO A 236 -18.01 25.25 73.67
CA PRO A 236 -19.05 25.80 74.52
C PRO A 236 -18.44 26.44 75.79
N SER A 237 -18.78 27.71 76.02
CA SER A 237 -18.51 28.43 77.26
C SER A 237 -19.43 27.92 78.37
N ASN A 238 -18.81 27.42 79.44
CA ASN A 238 -19.48 27.00 80.66
C ASN A 238 -19.70 28.22 81.58
N SER A 239 -20.96 28.54 81.90
CA SER A 239 -21.28 29.52 82.96
C SER A 239 -22.60 29.20 83.67
N GLY A 240 -22.48 28.74 84.91
CA GLY A 240 -23.57 28.59 85.90
C GLY A 240 -23.22 27.45 86.86
N GLY A 241 -22.98 27.61 88.17
CA GLY A 241 -23.30 28.70 89.09
C GLY A 241 -24.47 28.30 90.00
N GLN A 242 -24.16 27.99 91.28
CA GLN A 242 -25.06 27.87 92.46
C GLN A 242 -25.94 26.59 92.48
N ASN A 243 -26.10 25.83 93.58
CA ASN A 243 -25.96 26.02 95.03
C ASN A 243 -25.41 24.76 95.70
#